data_AF-A0AAW7JQV9-F1
#
_entry.id   AF-A0AAW7JQV9-F1
#
_cell.length_a   1.000
_cell.length_b   1.000
_cell.length_c   1.000
_cell.angle_alpha   90.00
_cell.angle_beta   90.00
_cell.angle_gamma   90.00
#
_symmetry.space_group_name_H-M   'P 1'
#
loop_
_entity.id
_entity.type
_entity.pdbx_description
1 polymer ?
#
loop_
_entity_poly.entity_id
_entity_poly.type
_entity_poly.pdbx_seq_one_letter_code
_entity_poly.pdbx_strand_id
1 'polypeptide(L)'
;MGDALAPWKYNEEQDIKYNNDLNVLIASYDIKIEKAHQQFSNRKTQIQQKIDKKKGSIWPILLLFMVIGLSIGIAVCATIPSEAFDSGGNGMEIAGWALLGIPALGLVVGFLFALINSNDSDLQNELDRLQFQESEGLESLNQEKEEMIAELKDYYEDKKRDYLERYERDRREESVKYVGSSVAEEITGFILQPFKKLIEASDRRPHIHEVIVPLSFEVFCDKVVSPTGSYDFTIKRVKHLSGMDEVSALTNAIATAIHSDVISSYPVDLSGGEVFPMDIEYSYGQNYVKASMTYHAVNSGYVEERSF
;
A
#
# COMPACT_ATOMS: atom_id res chain seq x y z
N MET A 1 5.45 -7.01 39.02
CA MET A 1 5.68 -6.38 37.70
C MET A 1 5.61 -7.50 36.69
N GLY A 2 4.72 -7.43 35.71
CA GLY A 2 4.73 -8.40 34.62
C GLY A 2 6.02 -8.23 33.84
N ASP A 3 6.70 -9.32 33.50
CA ASP A 3 7.95 -9.28 32.73
C ASP A 3 7.67 -8.60 31.39
N ALA A 4 8.13 -7.34 31.25
CA ALA A 4 8.04 -6.63 29.99
C ALA A 4 8.87 -7.39 28.96
N LEU A 5 8.32 -7.61 27.77
CA LEU A 5 9.04 -8.29 26.70
C LEU A 5 10.20 -7.41 26.23
N ALA A 6 11.35 -8.03 25.94
CA ALA A 6 12.41 -7.30 25.26
C ALA A 6 11.88 -6.72 23.92
N PRO A 7 12.25 -5.51 23.50
CA PRO A 7 11.66 -4.85 22.33
C PRO A 7 11.71 -5.67 21.05
N TRP A 8 12.78 -6.42 20.82
CA TRP A 8 12.90 -7.32 19.67
C TRP A 8 11.82 -8.41 19.66
N LYS A 9 11.52 -8.99 20.83
CA LYS A 9 10.51 -10.04 20.99
C LYS A 9 9.10 -9.48 20.89
N TYR A 10 8.87 -8.29 21.45
CA TYR A 10 7.61 -7.59 21.27
C TYR A 10 7.34 -7.28 19.79
N ASN A 11 8.36 -6.82 19.06
CA ASN A 11 8.25 -6.56 17.63
C ASN A 11 7.91 -7.84 16.85
N GLU A 12 8.60 -8.95 17.13
CA GLU A 12 8.32 -10.26 16.51
C GLU A 12 6.88 -10.71 16.79
N GLU A 13 6.40 -10.61 18.04
CA GLU A 13 5.02 -10.95 18.39
C GLU A 13 4.00 -10.03 17.72
N GLN A 14 4.28 -8.72 17.60
CA GLN A 14 3.40 -7.80 16.86
C GLN A 14 3.42 -8.08 15.36
N ASP A 15 4.55 -8.46 14.77
CA ASP A 15 4.65 -8.82 13.34
C ASP A 15 3.84 -10.08 13.02
N ILE A 16 3.94 -11.10 13.89
CA ILE A 16 3.10 -12.31 13.77
C ILE A 16 1.62 -11.94 13.84
N LYS A 17 1.25 -11.07 14.80
CA LYS A 17 -0.14 -10.65 14.99
C LYS A 17 -0.65 -9.83 13.80
N TYR A 18 0.14 -8.86 13.33
CA TYR A 18 -0.16 -8.06 12.14
C TYR A 18 -0.38 -8.95 10.92
N ASN A 19 0.51 -9.91 10.65
CA ASN A 19 0.39 -10.81 9.51
C ASN A 19 -0.87 -11.68 9.60
N ASN A 20 -1.22 -12.17 10.79
CA ASN A 20 -2.45 -12.92 10.99
C ASN A 20 -3.70 -12.06 10.73
N ASP A 21 -3.77 -10.86 11.31
CA ASP A 21 -4.89 -9.95 11.12
C ASP A 21 -5.00 -9.49 9.65
N LEU A 22 -3.88 -9.23 8.99
CA LEU A 22 -3.79 -8.89 7.57
C LEU A 22 -4.32 -10.03 6.69
N ASN A 23 -3.91 -11.27 6.95
CA ASN A 23 -4.40 -12.43 6.18
C ASN A 23 -5.91 -12.63 6.35
N VAL A 24 -6.44 -12.42 7.57
CA VAL A 24 -7.88 -12.49 7.83
C VAL A 24 -8.63 -11.37 7.11
N LEU A 25 -8.09 -10.15 7.12
CA LEU A 25 -8.66 -9.00 6.41
C LEU A 25 -8.71 -9.26 4.90
N ILE A 26 -7.59 -9.67 4.31
CA ILE A 26 -7.49 -9.98 2.87
C ILE A 26 -8.50 -11.06 2.50
N ALA A 27 -8.53 -12.18 3.22
CA ALA A 27 -9.45 -13.27 2.95
C ALA A 27 -10.93 -12.83 3.05
N SER A 28 -11.26 -11.97 4.01
CA SER A 28 -12.60 -11.40 4.16
C SER A 28 -13.01 -10.55 2.95
N TYR A 29 -12.12 -9.68 2.46
CA TYR A 29 -12.40 -8.86 1.28
C TYR A 29 -12.44 -9.67 -0.01
N ASP A 30 -11.57 -10.66 -0.16
CA ASP A 30 -11.59 -11.55 -1.32
C ASP A 30 -12.92 -12.30 -1.42
N ILE A 31 -13.48 -12.76 -0.29
CA ILE A 31 -14.83 -13.35 -0.23
C ILE A 31 -15.92 -12.33 -0.60
N LYS A 32 -15.81 -11.06 -0.16
CA LYS A 32 -16.77 -10.01 -0.52
C LYS A 32 -16.74 -9.72 -2.03
N ILE A 33 -15.54 -9.61 -2.59
CA ILE A 33 -15.29 -9.37 -4.02
C ILE A 33 -15.84 -10.55 -4.85
N GLU A 34 -15.54 -11.78 -4.46
CA GLU A 34 -16.04 -12.97 -5.15
C GLU A 34 -17.57 -13.04 -5.13
N LYS A 35 -18.19 -12.75 -3.97
CA LYS A 35 -19.66 -12.68 -3.86
C LYS A 35 -20.25 -11.59 -4.75
N ALA A 36 -19.63 -10.41 -4.79
CA ALA A 36 -20.06 -9.33 -5.67
C ALA A 36 -19.97 -9.75 -7.14
N HIS A 37 -18.84 -10.32 -7.55
CA HIS A 37 -18.63 -10.81 -8.91
C HIS A 37 -19.64 -11.91 -9.29
N GLN A 38 -19.92 -12.85 -8.37
CA GLN A 38 -20.91 -13.90 -8.59
C GLN A 38 -22.33 -13.32 -8.74
N GLN A 39 -22.70 -12.31 -7.95
CA GLN A 39 -23.97 -11.61 -8.10
C GLN A 39 -24.08 -10.91 -9.46
N PHE A 40 -23.05 -10.19 -9.89
CA PHE A 40 -23.02 -9.53 -11.20
C PHE A 40 -23.07 -10.54 -12.35
N SER A 41 -22.27 -11.62 -12.28
CA SER A 41 -22.28 -12.72 -13.26
C SER A 41 -23.67 -13.34 -13.40
N ASN A 42 -24.33 -13.66 -12.29
CA ASN A 42 -25.69 -14.22 -12.30
C ASN A 42 -26.70 -13.27 -12.97
N ARG A 43 -26.61 -11.96 -12.70
CA ARG A 43 -27.48 -10.96 -13.34
C ARG A 43 -27.20 -10.84 -14.84
N LYS A 44 -25.93 -10.85 -15.26
CA LYS A 44 -25.55 -10.87 -16.68
C LYS A 44 -26.10 -12.10 -17.39
N THR A 45 -25.99 -13.29 -16.81
CA THR A 45 -26.54 -14.51 -17.39
C THR A 45 -28.06 -14.44 -17.54
N GLN A 46 -28.78 -13.88 -16.57
CA GLN A 46 -30.24 -13.71 -16.67
C GLN A 46 -30.64 -12.75 -17.80
N ILE A 47 -29.90 -11.67 -18.01
CA ILE A 47 -30.16 -10.72 -19.11
C ILE A 47 -29.82 -11.37 -20.45
N GLN A 48 -28.70 -12.08 -20.53
CA GLN A 48 -28.32 -12.79 -21.75
C GLN A 48 -29.38 -13.85 -22.14
N GLN A 49 -29.88 -14.62 -21.18
CA GLN A 49 -30.97 -15.57 -21.41
C GLN A 49 -32.25 -14.88 -21.90
N LYS A 50 -32.57 -13.67 -21.40
CA LYS A 50 -33.70 -12.87 -21.92
C LYS A 50 -33.47 -12.44 -23.37
N ILE A 51 -32.26 -12.01 -23.71
CA ILE A 51 -31.88 -11.65 -25.09
C ILE A 51 -32.02 -12.87 -26.01
N ASP A 52 -31.46 -14.01 -25.62
CA ASP A 52 -31.44 -15.22 -26.44
C ASP A 52 -32.85 -15.80 -26.64
N LYS A 53 -33.66 -15.86 -25.58
CA LYS A 53 -35.06 -16.31 -25.65
C LYS A 53 -35.88 -15.42 -26.60
N LYS A 54 -35.61 -14.12 -26.59
CA LYS A 54 -36.32 -13.14 -27.42
C LYS A 54 -35.92 -13.28 -28.89
N LYS A 55 -34.62 -13.41 -29.19
CA LYS A 55 -34.13 -13.70 -30.54
C LYS A 55 -34.70 -15.01 -31.11
N GLY A 56 -34.75 -16.07 -30.30
CA GLY A 56 -35.32 -17.36 -30.67
C GLY A 56 -36.84 -17.33 -30.93
N SER A 57 -37.59 -16.47 -30.25
CA SER A 57 -39.06 -16.34 -30.45
C SER A 57 -39.44 -15.53 -31.69
N ILE A 58 -38.56 -14.64 -32.17
CA ILE A 58 -38.88 -13.68 -33.23
C ILE A 58 -38.51 -14.23 -34.61
N TRP A 59 -37.41 -14.99 -34.69
CA TRP A 59 -36.94 -15.61 -35.94
C TRP A 59 -38.00 -16.46 -36.69
N PRO A 60 -38.79 -17.31 -36.02
CA PRO A 60 -39.84 -18.09 -36.67
C PRO A 60 -40.96 -17.20 -37.24
N ILE A 61 -41.28 -16.10 -36.56
CA ILE A 61 -42.33 -15.16 -36.97
C ILE A 61 -41.87 -14.38 -38.20
N LEU A 62 -40.63 -13.88 -38.20
CA LEU A 62 -40.04 -13.21 -39.36
C LEU A 62 -39.95 -14.15 -40.57
N LEU A 63 -39.52 -15.40 -40.39
CA LEU A 63 -39.50 -16.42 -41.45
C LEU A 63 -40.91 -16.69 -42.00
N LEU A 64 -41.92 -16.81 -41.13
CA LEU A 64 -43.30 -17.02 -41.54
C LEU A 64 -43.81 -15.87 -42.42
N PHE A 65 -43.60 -14.62 -42.00
CA PHE A 65 -44.00 -13.45 -42.78
C PHE A 65 -43.23 -13.34 -44.10
N MET A 66 -41.94 -13.70 -44.13
CA MET A 66 -41.16 -13.76 -45.38
C MET A 66 -41.72 -14.80 -46.34
N VAL A 67 -42.05 -16.00 -45.85
CA VAL A 67 -42.61 -17.09 -46.67
C VAL A 67 -43.99 -16.71 -47.19
N ILE A 68 -44.85 -16.10 -46.36
CA ILE A 68 -46.17 -15.62 -46.77
C ILE A 68 -46.04 -14.51 -47.83
N GLY A 69 -45.14 -13.55 -47.63
CA GLY A 69 -44.89 -12.48 -48.60
C GLY A 69 -44.41 -13.02 -49.95
N LEU A 70 -43.47 -13.97 -49.93
CA LEU A 70 -42.92 -14.58 -51.15
C LEU A 70 -43.97 -15.41 -51.89
N SER A 71 -44.78 -16.17 -51.17
CA SER A 71 -45.83 -17.03 -51.76
C SER A 71 -46.98 -16.21 -52.35
N ILE A 72 -47.40 -15.13 -51.70
CA ILE A 72 -48.39 -14.19 -52.27
C ILE A 72 -47.82 -13.49 -53.51
N GLY A 73 -46.57 -13.02 -53.47
CA GLY A 73 -45.92 -12.39 -54.63
C GLY A 73 -45.84 -13.31 -55.85
N ILE A 74 -45.44 -14.57 -55.65
CA ILE A 74 -45.37 -15.58 -56.72
C ILE A 74 -46.78 -15.89 -57.26
N ALA A 75 -47.78 -16.07 -56.38
CA ALA A 75 -49.14 -16.37 -56.81
C ALA A 75 -49.73 -15.23 -57.67
N VAL A 76 -49.53 -13.98 -57.26
CA VAL A 76 -49.99 -12.81 -58.02
C VAL A 76 -49.28 -12.72 -59.37
N CYS A 77 -47.96 -12.93 -59.43
CA CYS A 77 -47.22 -12.94 -60.69
C CYS A 77 -47.62 -14.09 -61.63
N ALA A 78 -47.99 -15.26 -61.10
CA ALA A 78 -48.37 -16.43 -61.89
C ALA A 78 -49.81 -16.34 -62.46
N THR A 79 -50.70 -15.58 -61.82
CA THR A 79 -52.10 -15.42 -62.26
C THR A 79 -52.33 -14.30 -63.27
N ILE A 80 -51.29 -13.57 -63.66
CA ILE A 80 -51.40 -12.50 -64.67
C ILE A 80 -51.09 -13.12 -66.04
N PRO A 81 -52.11 -13.37 -66.90
CA PRO A 81 -51.86 -13.77 -68.28
C PRO A 81 -51.13 -12.64 -69.02
N SER A 82 -50.15 -12.99 -69.86
CA SER A 82 -49.32 -12.05 -70.64
C SER A 82 -50.12 -11.14 -71.58
N GLU A 83 -51.41 -11.41 -71.77
CA GLU A 83 -52.32 -10.66 -72.64
C GLU A 83 -53.01 -9.46 -71.94
N ALA A 84 -52.90 -9.33 -70.62
CA ALA A 84 -53.60 -8.30 -69.84
C ALA A 84 -52.94 -6.90 -69.86
N PHE A 85 -51.79 -6.73 -70.52
CA PHE A 85 -51.09 -5.44 -70.59
C PHE A 85 -51.57 -4.52 -71.73
N ASP A 86 -52.38 -5.01 -72.69
CA ASP A 86 -52.80 -4.22 -73.86
C ASP A 86 -54.22 -3.62 -73.78
N SER A 87 -55.02 -3.90 -72.74
CA SER A 87 -56.37 -3.31 -72.60
C SER A 87 -56.49 -2.46 -71.32
N GLY A 88 -56.63 -1.14 -71.52
CA GLY A 88 -56.55 -0.08 -70.50
C GLY A 88 -57.63 -0.02 -69.40
N GLY A 89 -58.19 -1.15 -68.97
CA GLY A 89 -59.16 -1.21 -67.85
C GLY A 89 -58.62 -1.89 -66.59
N ASN A 90 -58.00 -3.07 -66.73
CA ASN A 90 -57.67 -3.92 -65.57
C ASN A 90 -56.24 -3.70 -65.03
N GLY A 91 -55.38 -2.98 -65.76
CA GLY A 91 -54.01 -2.65 -65.33
C GLY A 91 -53.97 -1.67 -64.15
N MET A 92 -54.99 -0.81 -63.98
CA MET A 92 -55.04 0.16 -62.88
C MET A 92 -55.31 -0.48 -61.52
N GLU A 93 -56.09 -1.55 -61.44
CA GLU A 93 -56.35 -2.24 -60.16
C GLU A 93 -55.12 -3.04 -59.70
N ILE A 94 -54.41 -3.69 -60.63
CA ILE A 94 -53.16 -4.40 -60.36
C ILE A 94 -52.06 -3.41 -59.97
N ALA A 95 -51.94 -2.28 -60.69
CA ALA A 95 -51.03 -1.20 -60.34
C ALA A 95 -51.36 -0.61 -58.97
N GLY A 96 -52.64 -0.47 -58.61
CA GLY A 96 -53.09 -0.02 -57.29
C GLY A 96 -52.69 -0.96 -56.16
N TRP A 97 -52.84 -2.28 -56.33
CA TRP A 97 -52.36 -3.27 -55.36
C TRP A 97 -50.83 -3.32 -55.26
N ALA A 98 -50.11 -3.14 -56.38
CA ALA A 98 -48.65 -3.05 -56.37
C ALA A 98 -48.14 -1.75 -55.70
N LEU A 99 -48.82 -0.62 -55.94
CA LEU A 99 -48.46 0.70 -55.38
C LEU A 99 -48.88 0.88 -53.92
N LEU A 100 -49.93 0.21 -53.43
CA LEU A 100 -50.42 0.39 -52.05
C LEU A 100 -50.17 -0.84 -51.16
N GLY A 101 -50.29 -2.05 -51.70
CA GLY A 101 -50.12 -3.29 -50.93
C GLY A 101 -48.66 -3.58 -50.58
N ILE A 102 -47.74 -3.41 -51.53
CA ILE A 102 -46.31 -3.69 -51.31
C ILE A 102 -45.70 -2.67 -50.31
N PRO A 103 -45.96 -1.35 -50.39
CA PRO A 103 -45.47 -0.41 -49.40
C PRO A 103 -46.11 -0.57 -48.02
N ALA A 104 -47.39 -0.95 -47.95
CA ALA A 104 -48.06 -1.23 -46.67
C ALA A 104 -47.43 -2.43 -45.94
N LEU A 105 -47.11 -3.51 -46.66
CA LEU A 105 -46.36 -4.63 -46.10
C LEU A 105 -44.93 -4.24 -45.69
N GLY A 106 -44.25 -3.42 -46.50
CA GLY A 106 -42.93 -2.87 -46.16
C GLY A 106 -42.94 -2.03 -44.89
N LEU A 107 -44.00 -1.23 -44.67
CA LEU A 107 -44.18 -0.43 -43.45
C LEU A 107 -44.46 -1.31 -42.23
N VAL A 108 -45.26 -2.37 -42.35
CA VAL A 108 -45.51 -3.31 -41.25
C VAL A 108 -44.23 -4.05 -40.87
N VAL A 109 -43.46 -4.53 -41.86
CA VAL A 109 -42.16 -5.17 -41.62
C VAL A 109 -41.16 -4.18 -41.02
N GLY A 110 -41.10 -2.94 -41.52
CA GLY A 110 -40.24 -1.89 -41.00
C GLY A 110 -40.59 -1.48 -39.56
N PHE A 111 -41.89 -1.39 -39.24
CA PHE A 111 -42.38 -1.10 -37.89
C PHE A 111 -42.08 -2.24 -36.91
N LEU A 112 -42.24 -3.49 -37.35
CA LEU A 112 -41.82 -4.66 -36.58
C LEU A 112 -40.30 -4.65 -36.36
N PHE A 113 -39.50 -4.35 -37.40
CA PHE A 113 -38.04 -4.20 -37.27
C PHE A 113 -37.65 -3.09 -36.28
N ALA A 114 -38.33 -1.94 -36.32
CA ALA A 114 -38.08 -0.82 -35.42
C ALA A 114 -38.42 -1.17 -33.96
N LEU A 115 -39.55 -1.85 -33.72
CA LEU A 115 -39.94 -2.33 -32.38
C LEU A 115 -39.00 -3.43 -31.83
N ILE A 116 -38.39 -4.20 -32.72
CA ILE A 116 -37.39 -5.21 -32.36
C ILE A 116 -36.06 -4.53 -31.99
N ASN A 117 -35.57 -3.61 -32.84
CA ASN A 117 -34.32 -2.91 -32.60
C ASN A 117 -34.37 -2.01 -31.36
N SER A 118 -35.48 -1.29 -31.12
CA SER A 118 -35.61 -0.40 -29.95
C SER A 118 -35.56 -1.17 -28.62
N ASN A 119 -36.04 -2.41 -28.63
CA ASN A 119 -36.10 -3.24 -27.44
C ASN A 119 -34.83 -4.08 -27.21
N ASP A 120 -34.07 -4.42 -28.27
CA ASP A 120 -32.74 -5.03 -28.14
C ASP A 120 -31.73 -3.98 -27.65
N SER A 121 -31.86 -2.72 -28.07
CA SER A 121 -31.04 -1.63 -27.53
C SER A 121 -31.27 -1.39 -26.03
N ASP A 122 -32.48 -1.58 -25.52
CA ASP A 122 -32.75 -1.43 -24.08
C ASP A 122 -32.08 -2.52 -23.23
N LEU A 123 -32.11 -3.78 -23.69
CA LEU A 123 -31.44 -4.90 -23.01
C LEU A 123 -29.91 -4.81 -23.09
N GLN A 124 -29.37 -4.32 -24.22
CA GLN A 124 -27.94 -4.04 -24.35
C GLN A 124 -27.51 -2.88 -23.44
N ASN A 125 -28.29 -1.79 -23.39
CA ASN A 125 -28.05 -0.70 -22.46
C ASN A 125 -28.09 -1.16 -20.99
N GLU A 126 -28.98 -2.10 -20.63
CA GLU A 126 -29.02 -2.68 -19.29
C GLU A 126 -27.77 -3.51 -18.97
N LEU A 127 -27.25 -4.26 -19.95
CA LEU A 127 -26.01 -5.03 -19.80
C LEU A 127 -24.79 -4.12 -19.63
N ASP A 128 -24.69 -3.06 -20.43
CA ASP A 128 -23.59 -2.08 -20.36
C ASP A 128 -23.62 -1.34 -19.01
N ARG A 129 -24.81 -0.97 -18.54
CA ARG A 129 -24.98 -0.38 -17.19
C ARG A 129 -24.53 -1.32 -16.08
N LEU A 130 -24.81 -2.62 -16.20
CA LEU A 130 -24.36 -3.60 -15.21
C LEU A 130 -22.85 -3.85 -15.26
N GLN A 131 -22.23 -3.82 -16.44
CA GLN A 131 -20.77 -3.88 -16.54
C GLN A 131 -20.12 -2.67 -15.86
N PHE A 132 -20.68 -1.48 -16.09
CA PHE A 132 -20.21 -0.25 -15.43
C PHE A 132 -20.39 -0.32 -13.90
N GLN A 133 -21.55 -0.75 -13.42
CA GLN A 133 -21.81 -0.92 -11.99
C GLN A 133 -20.92 -1.99 -11.35
N GLU A 134 -20.60 -3.06 -12.08
CA GLU A 134 -19.65 -4.07 -11.62
C GLU A 134 -18.25 -3.48 -11.48
N SER A 135 -17.74 -2.77 -12.49
CA SER A 135 -16.41 -2.16 -12.40
C SER A 135 -16.32 -1.17 -11.25
N GLU A 136 -17.31 -0.28 -11.10
CA GLU A 136 -17.34 0.72 -10.02
C GLU A 136 -17.50 0.07 -8.64
N GLY A 137 -18.35 -0.95 -8.52
CA GLY A 137 -18.55 -1.70 -7.28
C GLY A 137 -17.34 -2.53 -6.85
N LEU A 138 -16.61 -3.12 -7.81
CA LEU A 138 -15.38 -3.85 -7.53
C LEU A 138 -14.21 -2.92 -7.23
N GLU A 139 -14.12 -1.79 -7.92
CA GLU A 139 -13.10 -0.76 -7.67
C GLU A 139 -13.26 -0.16 -6.28
N SER A 140 -14.48 0.21 -5.89
CA SER A 140 -14.75 0.70 -4.53
C SER A 140 -14.43 -0.32 -3.44
N LEU A 141 -14.75 -1.60 -3.62
CA LEU A 141 -14.38 -2.66 -2.67
C LEU A 141 -12.87 -2.87 -2.58
N ASN A 142 -12.14 -2.78 -3.70
CA ASN A 142 -10.69 -2.85 -3.70
C ASN A 142 -10.07 -1.62 -3.01
N GLN A 143 -10.61 -0.43 -3.24
CA GLN A 143 -10.17 0.78 -2.57
C GLN A 143 -10.38 0.68 -1.05
N GLU A 144 -11.57 0.24 -0.60
CA GLU A 144 -11.86 0.01 0.82
C GLU A 144 -10.89 -1.03 1.43
N LYS A 145 -10.54 -2.09 0.69
CA LYS A 145 -9.54 -3.09 1.11
C LYS A 145 -8.17 -2.45 1.34
N GLU A 146 -7.68 -1.64 0.39
CA GLU A 146 -6.38 -0.97 0.50
C GLU A 146 -6.37 0.04 1.65
N GLU A 147 -7.44 0.82 1.82
CA GLU A 147 -7.60 1.75 2.94
C GLU A 147 -7.53 1.02 4.30
N MET A 148 -8.24 -0.09 4.44
CA MET A 148 -8.20 -0.89 5.68
C MET A 148 -6.84 -1.55 5.93
N ILE A 149 -6.11 -1.93 4.88
CA ILE A 149 -4.74 -2.46 5.01
C ILE A 149 -3.80 -1.37 5.52
N ALA A 150 -3.94 -0.14 5.00
CA ALA A 150 -3.16 1.01 5.44
C ALA A 150 -3.46 1.36 6.91
N GLU A 151 -4.73 1.45 7.30
CA GLU A 151 -5.13 1.70 8.69
C GLU A 151 -4.61 0.62 9.65
N LEU A 152 -4.65 -0.64 9.24
CA LEU A 152 -4.13 -1.74 10.05
C LEU A 152 -2.62 -1.61 10.25
N LYS A 153 -1.88 -1.25 9.20
CA LYS A 153 -0.44 -1.03 9.28
C LYS A 153 -0.12 0.12 10.24
N ASP A 154 -0.77 1.26 10.07
CA ASP A 154 -0.58 2.43 10.93
C ASP A 154 -0.88 2.11 12.40
N TYR A 155 -1.96 1.37 12.67
CA TYR A 155 -2.30 0.92 14.02
C TYR A 155 -1.17 0.11 14.68
N TYR A 156 -0.57 -0.83 13.94
CA TYR A 156 0.51 -1.67 14.47
C TYR A 156 1.84 -0.91 14.61
N GLU A 157 2.13 0.02 13.70
CA GLU A 157 3.31 0.90 13.82
C GLU A 157 3.20 1.83 15.04
N ASP A 158 2.05 2.48 15.23
CA ASP A 158 1.78 3.33 16.39
C ASP A 158 1.90 2.54 17.70
N LYS A 159 1.34 1.32 17.73
CA LYS A 159 1.41 0.45 18.91
C LYS A 159 2.84 -0.01 19.23
N LYS A 160 3.69 -0.19 18.21
CA LYS A 160 5.12 -0.48 18.40
C LYS A 160 5.86 0.74 18.94
N ARG A 161 5.61 1.93 18.37
CA ARG A 161 6.19 3.19 18.82
C ARG A 161 5.85 3.46 20.29
N ASP A 162 4.58 3.38 20.65
CA ASP A 162 4.10 3.58 22.02
C ASP A 162 4.73 2.59 23.02
N TYR A 163 4.92 1.34 22.59
CA TYR A 163 5.58 0.33 23.41
C TYR A 163 7.06 0.68 23.63
N LEU A 164 7.76 1.00 22.55
CA LEU A 164 9.18 1.32 22.59
C LEU A 164 9.44 2.55 23.45
N GLU A 165 8.63 3.60 23.33
CA GLU A 165 8.75 4.81 24.14
C GLU A 165 8.58 4.51 25.64
N ARG A 166 7.57 3.72 26.00
CA ARG A 166 7.37 3.27 27.39
C ARG A 166 8.56 2.44 27.89
N TYR A 167 9.01 1.49 27.07
CA TYR A 167 10.16 0.65 27.41
C TYR A 167 11.42 1.48 27.65
N GLU A 168 11.74 2.40 26.74
CA GLU A 168 12.89 3.29 26.86
C GLU A 168 12.84 4.19 28.08
N ARG A 169 11.67 4.77 28.37
CA ARG A 169 11.47 5.57 29.59
C ARG A 169 11.78 4.74 30.84
N ASP A 170 11.20 3.54 30.94
CA ASP A 170 11.37 2.67 32.11
C ASP A 170 12.85 2.22 32.24
N ARG A 171 13.53 1.94 31.11
CA ARG A 171 14.97 1.59 31.13
C ARG A 171 15.85 2.78 31.48
N ARG A 172 15.48 4.00 31.10
CA ARG A 172 16.17 5.23 31.48
C ARG A 172 16.02 5.53 32.98
N GLU A 173 14.87 5.23 33.56
CA GLU A 173 14.70 5.31 35.01
C GLU A 173 15.58 4.27 35.73
N GLU A 174 15.65 3.05 35.20
CA GLU A 174 16.53 2.03 35.75
C GLU A 174 18.02 2.32 35.54
N SER A 175 18.41 3.05 34.49
CA SER A 175 19.81 3.36 34.19
C SER A 175 20.47 4.17 35.32
N VAL A 176 19.67 4.88 36.12
CA VAL A 176 20.11 5.62 37.31
C VAL A 176 20.89 4.73 38.28
N LYS A 177 20.61 3.43 38.35
CA LYS A 177 21.36 2.47 39.20
C LYS A 177 22.82 2.29 38.79
N TYR A 178 23.16 2.65 37.55
CA TYR A 178 24.53 2.59 37.02
C TYR A 178 25.23 3.95 37.05
N VAL A 179 24.52 5.03 37.37
CA VAL A 179 25.13 6.36 37.52
C VAL A 179 26.05 6.34 38.75
N GLY A 180 27.33 6.66 38.53
CA GLY A 180 28.36 6.59 39.58
C GLY A 180 28.85 5.18 39.91
N SER A 181 28.45 4.16 39.13
CA SER A 181 29.07 2.84 39.21
C SER A 181 30.47 2.91 38.60
N SER A 182 31.48 2.43 39.33
CA SER A 182 32.87 2.40 38.84
C SER A 182 33.02 1.61 37.53
N VAL A 183 32.19 0.58 37.33
CA VAL A 183 32.15 -0.20 36.09
C VAL A 183 31.62 0.63 34.93
N ALA A 184 30.52 1.36 35.16
CA ALA A 184 29.93 2.21 34.12
C ALA A 184 30.89 3.36 33.76
N GLU A 185 31.60 3.92 34.75
CA GLU A 185 32.62 4.94 34.54
C GLU A 185 33.82 4.41 33.74
N GLU A 186 34.32 3.20 34.04
CA GLU A 186 35.43 2.60 33.28
C GLU A 186 35.03 2.35 31.82
N ILE A 187 33.84 1.76 31.59
CA ILE A 187 33.33 1.51 30.24
C ILE A 187 33.10 2.83 29.49
N THR A 188 32.52 3.82 30.17
CA THR A 188 32.31 5.16 29.59
C THR A 188 33.64 5.76 29.18
N GLY A 189 34.66 5.74 30.04
CA GLY A 189 36.00 6.23 29.74
C GLY A 189 36.65 5.47 28.57
N PHE A 190 36.46 4.15 28.50
CA PHE A 190 36.96 3.31 27.41
C PHE A 190 36.42 3.74 26.03
N ILE A 191 35.16 4.17 25.95
CA ILE A 191 34.52 4.61 24.69
C ILE A 191 34.79 6.09 24.42
N LEU A 192 34.63 6.92 25.44
CA LEU A 192 34.63 8.37 25.36
C LEU A 192 36.00 8.95 25.02
N GLN A 193 37.08 8.41 25.60
CA GLN A 193 38.43 8.96 25.39
C GLN A 193 38.87 8.82 23.93
N PRO A 194 38.73 7.67 23.26
CA PRO A 194 38.96 7.59 21.82
C PRO A 194 38.03 8.49 21.00
N PHE A 195 36.76 8.62 21.38
CA PHE A 195 35.80 9.45 20.65
C PHE A 195 36.17 10.94 20.69
N LYS A 196 36.55 11.47 21.86
CA LYS A 196 37.07 12.85 22.00
C LYS A 196 38.28 13.09 21.11
N LYS A 197 39.21 12.13 21.07
CA LYS A 197 40.38 12.21 20.17
C LYS A 197 39.98 12.22 18.69
N LEU A 198 38.92 11.50 18.30
CA LEU A 198 38.41 11.55 16.94
C LEU A 198 37.83 12.94 16.61
N ILE A 199 37.06 13.54 17.51
CA ILE A 199 36.55 14.92 17.37
C ILE A 199 37.70 15.92 17.22
N GLU A 200 38.72 15.81 18.07
CA GLU A 200 39.90 16.67 18.03
C GLU A 200 40.72 16.50 16.76
N ALA A 201 40.81 15.28 16.25
CA ALA A 201 41.54 14.96 15.02
C ALA A 201 40.77 15.29 13.73
N SER A 202 39.48 15.63 13.82
CA SER A 202 38.67 15.94 12.64
C SER A 202 39.20 17.13 11.84
N ASP A 203 39.08 17.02 10.52
CA ASP A 203 39.55 18.04 9.60
C ASP A 203 38.64 19.28 9.63
N ARG A 204 39.26 20.44 9.71
CA ARG A 204 38.62 21.76 9.81
C ARG A 204 39.20 22.75 8.79
N ARG A 205 39.78 22.24 7.70
CA ARG A 205 40.32 23.09 6.63
C ARG A 205 39.23 24.01 6.04
N PRO A 206 39.60 25.16 5.44
CA PRO A 206 38.64 26.18 5.03
C PRO A 206 37.57 25.76 4.00
N HIS A 207 37.74 24.64 3.29
CA HIS A 207 36.73 24.14 2.34
C HIS A 207 35.72 23.18 3.00
N ILE A 208 35.88 22.87 4.29
CA ILE A 208 34.99 21.98 5.04
C ILE A 208 33.97 22.82 5.78
N HIS A 209 32.69 22.66 5.44
CA HIS A 209 31.59 23.40 6.07
C HIS A 209 31.24 22.85 7.46
N GLU A 210 31.29 21.53 7.64
CA GLU A 210 30.78 20.83 8.82
C GLU A 210 31.75 19.76 9.31
N VAL A 211 31.80 19.61 10.62
CA VAL A 211 32.51 18.52 11.31
C VAL A 211 31.48 17.51 11.77
N ILE A 212 31.52 16.30 11.20
CA ILE A 212 30.60 15.21 11.51
C ILE A 212 31.41 14.00 11.97
N VAL A 213 31.21 13.58 13.23
CA VAL A 213 31.93 12.44 13.82
C VAL A 213 30.92 11.47 14.44
N PRO A 214 30.64 10.33 13.79
CA PRO A 214 29.71 9.35 14.31
C PRO A 214 30.35 8.51 15.43
N LEU A 215 29.54 8.16 16.42
CA LEU A 215 29.85 7.17 17.46
C LEU A 215 28.74 6.12 17.49
N SER A 216 29.13 4.86 17.59
CA SER A 216 28.20 3.80 17.96
C SER A 216 28.87 2.79 18.86
N PHE A 217 28.10 2.14 19.73
CA PHE A 217 28.58 1.03 20.54
C PHE A 217 27.43 0.06 20.87
N GLU A 218 27.80 -1.18 21.15
CA GLU A 218 26.89 -2.29 21.40
C GLU A 218 27.21 -2.91 22.76
N VAL A 219 26.20 -3.04 23.61
CA VAL A 219 26.32 -3.69 24.91
C VAL A 219 25.67 -5.06 24.83
N PHE A 220 26.40 -6.07 25.26
CA PHE A 220 25.97 -7.45 25.41
C PHE A 220 25.96 -7.81 26.91
N CYS A 221 25.47 -9.00 27.27
CA CYS A 221 25.49 -9.44 28.66
C CYS A 221 26.91 -9.60 29.24
N ASP A 222 27.91 -9.80 28.38
CA ASP A 222 29.27 -10.16 28.75
C ASP A 222 30.35 -9.19 28.25
N LYS A 223 30.00 -8.22 27.41
CA LYS A 223 30.96 -7.27 26.84
C LYS A 223 30.30 -6.01 26.32
N VAL A 224 31.12 -5.02 26.06
CA VAL A 224 30.78 -3.84 25.25
C VAL A 224 31.70 -3.80 24.03
N VAL A 225 31.15 -3.45 22.87
CA VAL A 225 31.87 -3.35 21.60
C VAL A 225 31.69 -1.94 21.05
N SER A 226 32.78 -1.31 20.66
CA SER A 226 32.81 -0.01 19.99
C SER A 226 33.75 -0.08 18.78
N PRO A 227 33.73 0.90 17.86
CA PRO A 227 34.70 1.01 16.76
C PRO A 227 36.16 0.98 17.22
N THR A 228 36.41 1.32 18.48
CA THR A 228 37.73 1.46 19.09
C THR A 228 38.19 0.19 19.81
N GLY A 229 37.32 -0.81 19.98
CA GLY A 229 37.68 -2.10 20.55
C GLY A 229 36.53 -2.78 21.29
N SER A 230 36.86 -3.79 22.09
CA SER A 230 35.90 -4.48 22.95
C SER A 230 36.36 -4.48 24.40
N TYR A 231 35.42 -4.16 25.29
CA TYR A 231 35.55 -4.25 26.73
C TYR A 231 34.86 -5.54 27.20
N ASP A 232 35.64 -6.57 27.54
CA ASP A 232 35.13 -7.88 27.97
C ASP A 232 34.99 -7.94 29.50
N PHE A 233 33.80 -8.26 30.00
CA PHE A 233 33.51 -8.29 31.43
C PHE A 233 34.25 -9.42 32.16
N THR A 234 34.50 -10.55 31.49
CA THR A 234 35.24 -11.68 32.07
C THR A 234 36.70 -11.30 32.29
N ILE A 235 37.34 -10.69 31.28
CA ILE A 235 38.74 -10.23 31.37
C ILE A 235 38.86 -9.16 32.45
N LYS A 236 37.87 -8.27 32.53
CA LYS A 236 37.83 -7.12 33.45
C LYS A 236 37.29 -7.47 34.84
N ARG A 237 36.91 -8.73 35.09
CA ARG A 237 36.33 -9.24 36.35
C ARG A 237 35.08 -8.47 36.80
N VAL A 238 34.29 -8.04 35.83
CA VAL A 238 32.98 -7.42 36.01
C VAL A 238 31.92 -8.52 35.97
N LYS A 239 30.87 -8.39 36.78
CA LYS A 239 29.76 -9.35 36.80
C LYS A 239 29.02 -9.30 35.45
N HIS A 240 28.69 -10.45 34.88
CA HIS A 240 27.78 -10.56 33.74
C HIS A 240 26.41 -9.95 34.04
N LEU A 241 25.80 -9.34 33.04
CA LEU A 241 24.46 -8.81 33.13
C LEU A 241 23.45 -9.95 33.04
N SER A 242 22.38 -9.85 33.83
CA SER A 242 21.40 -10.92 33.98
C SER A 242 20.42 -11.06 32.82
N GLY A 243 20.32 -10.05 31.95
CA GLY A 243 19.44 -10.07 30.77
C GLY A 243 19.37 -8.73 30.04
N MET A 244 18.50 -8.67 29.04
CA MET A 244 18.35 -7.51 28.13
C MET A 244 17.97 -6.21 28.83
N ASP A 245 17.27 -6.32 29.96
CA ASP A 245 16.87 -5.16 30.76
C ASP A 245 18.08 -4.48 31.44
N GLU A 246 19.01 -5.26 31.98
CA GLU A 246 20.27 -4.74 32.51
C GLU A 246 21.19 -4.24 31.40
N VAL A 247 21.22 -4.94 30.25
CA VAL A 247 21.92 -4.47 29.05
C VAL A 247 21.41 -3.11 28.62
N SER A 248 20.09 -2.94 28.46
CA SER A 248 19.48 -1.67 28.06
C SER A 248 19.71 -0.55 29.07
N ALA A 249 19.57 -0.85 30.37
CA ALA A 249 19.82 0.13 31.42
C ALA A 249 21.30 0.58 31.45
N LEU A 250 22.25 -0.35 31.26
CA LEU A 250 23.67 0.00 31.16
C LEU A 250 23.97 0.81 29.90
N THR A 251 23.41 0.43 28.75
CA THR A 251 23.55 1.18 27.48
C THR A 251 23.06 2.61 27.62
N ASN A 252 21.89 2.82 28.23
CA ASN A 252 21.34 4.15 28.49
C ASN A 252 22.25 4.98 29.41
N ALA A 253 22.80 4.37 30.46
CA ALA A 253 23.71 5.06 31.38
C ALA A 253 25.00 5.51 30.67
N ILE A 254 25.62 4.61 29.91
CA ILE A 254 26.84 4.92 29.13
C ILE A 254 26.54 6.03 28.10
N ALA A 255 25.48 5.87 27.31
CA ALA A 255 25.15 6.81 26.26
C ALA A 255 24.86 8.22 26.82
N THR A 256 24.11 8.29 27.92
CA THR A 256 23.80 9.55 28.60
C THR A 256 25.06 10.20 29.18
N ALA A 257 25.96 9.42 29.79
CA ALA A 257 27.21 9.92 30.33
C ALA A 257 28.13 10.48 29.23
N ILE A 258 28.27 9.75 28.12
CA ILE A 258 29.03 10.21 26.94
C ILE A 258 28.42 11.51 26.41
N HIS A 259 27.09 11.53 26.21
CA HIS A 259 26.39 12.69 25.70
C HIS A 259 26.59 13.93 26.56
N SER A 260 26.37 13.80 27.89
CA SER A 260 26.58 14.90 28.83
C SER A 260 28.04 15.39 28.83
N ASP A 261 29.02 14.49 28.81
CA ASP A 261 30.43 14.89 28.80
C ASP A 261 30.80 15.60 27.50
N VAL A 262 30.41 15.07 26.33
CA VAL A 262 30.69 15.68 25.02
C VAL A 262 30.12 17.10 24.93
N ILE A 263 28.85 17.30 25.28
CA ILE A 263 28.22 18.63 25.26
C ILE A 263 28.90 19.60 26.24
N SER A 264 29.30 19.11 27.43
CA SER A 264 29.99 19.94 28.42
C SER A 264 31.44 20.29 28.01
N SER A 265 32.12 19.37 27.31
CA SER A 265 33.51 19.53 26.87
C SER A 265 33.63 20.38 25.61
N TYR A 266 32.63 20.33 24.73
CA TYR A 266 32.59 21.05 23.47
C TYR A 266 31.29 21.88 23.38
N PRO A 267 31.11 22.92 24.23
CA PRO A 267 29.97 23.83 24.11
C PRO A 267 30.01 24.65 22.80
N VAL A 268 31.20 24.72 22.19
CA VAL A 268 31.49 25.29 20.87
C VAL A 268 32.52 24.35 20.22
N ASP A 269 32.52 24.21 18.89
CA ASP A 269 33.57 23.43 18.21
C ASP A 269 34.94 24.08 18.38
N LEU A 270 36.00 23.28 18.20
CA LEU A 270 37.38 23.75 18.24
C LEU A 270 37.68 24.86 17.22
N SER A 271 36.95 24.94 16.11
CA SER A 271 37.04 26.06 15.17
C SER A 271 36.42 27.35 15.73
N GLY A 272 35.48 27.23 16.68
CA GLY A 272 34.63 28.32 17.18
C GLY A 272 33.21 28.33 16.60
N GLY A 273 32.81 27.31 15.82
CA GLY A 273 31.47 27.22 15.26
C GLY A 273 30.45 26.54 16.19
N GLU A 274 29.17 26.70 15.84
CA GLU A 274 28.04 26.16 16.60
C GLU A 274 28.03 24.62 16.58
N VAL A 275 27.78 24.02 17.74
CA VAL A 275 27.59 22.58 17.90
C VAL A 275 26.10 22.30 17.97
N PHE A 276 25.62 21.41 17.10
CA PHE A 276 24.22 21.02 17.08
C PHE A 276 23.89 20.06 18.24
N PRO A 277 22.63 20.01 18.70
CA PRO A 277 22.19 19.02 19.66
C PRO A 277 22.52 17.60 19.19
N MET A 278 23.06 16.77 20.08
CA MET A 278 23.41 15.40 19.76
C MET A 278 22.30 14.47 20.21
N ASP A 279 21.61 13.85 19.26
CA ASP A 279 20.58 12.86 19.58
C ASP A 279 21.20 11.48 19.84
N ILE A 280 20.57 10.72 20.73
CA ILE A 280 20.93 9.32 21.01
C ILE A 280 19.87 8.41 20.40
N GLU A 281 20.31 7.58 19.46
CA GLU A 281 19.48 6.57 18.83
C GLU A 281 19.77 5.19 19.42
N TYR A 282 18.72 4.47 19.82
CA TYR A 282 18.82 3.11 20.34
C TYR A 282 18.30 2.08 19.33
N SER A 283 18.97 0.94 19.25
CA SER A 283 18.53 -0.22 18.47
C SER A 283 18.66 -1.49 19.31
N TYR A 284 17.61 -2.30 19.28
CA TYR A 284 17.47 -3.49 20.13
C TYR A 284 17.63 -4.76 19.30
N GLY A 285 18.76 -5.43 19.47
CA GLY A 285 18.99 -6.77 18.95
C GLY A 285 18.53 -7.86 19.92
N GLN A 286 18.62 -9.11 19.48
CA GLN A 286 18.24 -10.26 20.31
C GLN A 286 19.07 -10.37 21.60
N ASN A 287 20.38 -10.08 21.50
CA ASN A 287 21.36 -10.28 22.57
C ASN A 287 22.15 -9.01 22.91
N TYR A 288 21.78 -7.87 22.32
CA TYR A 288 22.50 -6.61 22.51
C TYR A 288 21.59 -5.40 22.37
N VAL A 289 22.03 -4.29 22.95
CA VAL A 289 21.45 -2.97 22.69
C VAL A 289 22.55 -2.08 22.13
N LYS A 290 22.29 -1.49 20.97
CA LYS A 290 23.17 -0.55 20.30
C LYS A 290 22.71 0.87 20.61
N ALA A 291 23.66 1.73 20.94
CA ALA A 291 23.46 3.18 20.98
C ALA A 291 24.32 3.83 19.88
N SER A 292 23.75 4.82 19.20
CA SER A 292 24.44 5.62 18.20
C SER A 292 24.19 7.11 18.49
N MET A 293 25.20 7.93 18.25
CA MET A 293 25.13 9.38 18.39
C MET A 293 26.14 10.03 17.46
N THR A 294 25.90 11.27 17.05
CA THR A 294 26.77 11.97 16.10
C THR A 294 27.14 13.33 16.64
N TYR A 295 28.44 13.59 16.77
CA TYR A 295 28.93 14.95 16.98
C TYR A 295 28.81 15.71 15.66
N HIS A 296 28.06 16.81 15.67
CA HIS A 296 27.86 17.65 14.49
C HIS A 296 28.08 19.11 14.86
N ALA A 297 28.96 19.77 14.12
CA ALA A 297 29.24 21.19 14.31
C ALA A 297 29.55 21.92 13.00
N VAL A 298 29.31 23.22 12.99
CA VAL A 298 29.71 24.12 11.91
C VAL A 298 31.20 24.43 12.04
N ASN A 299 31.93 24.40 10.92
CA ASN A 299 33.29 24.92 10.87
C ASN A 299 33.25 26.43 10.61
N SER A 300 33.45 27.24 11.65
CA SER A 300 33.59 28.70 11.55
C SER A 300 34.73 29.17 10.62
N GLY A 301 35.72 28.32 10.34
CA GLY A 301 36.81 28.61 9.42
C GLY A 301 36.46 28.40 7.94
N TYR A 302 35.22 27.99 7.64
CA TYR A 302 34.76 27.75 6.28
C TYR A 302 34.79 29.02 5.41
N VAL A 303 35.30 28.88 4.20
CA VAL A 303 35.29 29.89 3.15
C VAL A 303 34.74 29.24 1.90
N GLU A 304 33.61 29.76 1.41
CA GLU A 304 33.00 29.30 0.17
C GLU A 304 34.01 29.43 -0.99
N GLU A 305 34.28 28.33 -1.68
CA GLU A 305 35.17 28.34 -2.84
C GLU A 305 34.58 29.28 -3.90
N ARG A 306 35.32 30.34 -4.24
CA ARG A 306 34.96 31.16 -5.39
C ARG A 306 35.22 30.32 -6.64
N SER A 307 34.17 30.02 -7.40
CA SER A 307 34.28 29.45 -8.73
C SER A 307 35.19 30.35 -9.58
N PHE A 308 36.36 29.85 -9.96
CA PHE A 308 37.28 30.48 -10.91
C PHE A 308 36.86 30.18 -12.35
#